data_AF-A0A957MGI1-F1
#
_entry.id   AF-A0A957MGI1-F1
#
_cell.length_a   1.000
_cell.length_b   1.000
_cell.length_c   1.000
_cell.angle_alpha   90.00
_cell.angle_beta   90.00
_cell.angle_gamma   90.00
#
_symmetry.space_group_name_H-M   'P 1'
#
loop_
_entity.id
_entity.type
_entity.pdbx_description
1 polymer ?
#
loop_
_entity_poly.entity_id
_entity_poly.type
_entity_poly.pdbx_seq_one_letter_code
_entity_poly.pdbx_strand_id
1 'polypeptide(L)'
;MMLFGAMAGFSVSLATGNAWFGLAMAMLAAGALSLAHGLVTISFQADQVVSGLSLTFLGTGLALVLGNGLTGQNAALIPNYDIAGLASIPFVGPVFFKDHSPLVYVGYLFAPLTWYYIEKTRPGMHLRAVGEKPVAADTMGVNVYRLRYFYVFIGGCLAGLAGATISLSVSPGWYSAQTTSGQGWIAIGLVIFAQWNPL
;
A
#
# COMPACT_ATOMS: atom_id res chain seq x y z
N MET A 1 -6.67 -5.52 1.97
CA MET A 1 -6.46 -4.17 1.42
C MET A 1 -5.71 -4.19 0.10
N MET A 2 -4.51 -4.80 0.03
CA MET A 2 -3.70 -4.83 -1.20
C MET A 2 -4.47 -5.38 -2.42
N LEU A 3 -5.09 -6.56 -2.31
CA LEU A 3 -5.87 -7.14 -3.40
C LEU A 3 -7.08 -6.28 -3.81
N PHE A 4 -7.73 -5.65 -2.84
CA PHE A 4 -8.83 -4.72 -3.08
C PHE A 4 -8.37 -3.46 -3.82
N GLY A 5 -7.20 -2.92 -3.46
CA GLY A 5 -6.56 -1.82 -4.18
C GLY A 5 -6.16 -2.22 -5.60
N ALA A 6 -5.63 -3.42 -5.81
CA ALA A 6 -5.31 -3.94 -7.15
C ALA A 6 -6.56 -3.98 -8.06
N MET A 7 -7.67 -4.48 -7.53
CA MET A 7 -8.97 -4.50 -8.22
C MET A 7 -9.48 -3.10 -8.52
N ALA A 8 -9.53 -2.23 -7.51
CA ALA A 8 -10.06 -0.88 -7.66
C ALA A 8 -9.23 -0.05 -8.66
N GLY A 9 -7.90 -0.15 -8.60
CA GLY A 9 -7.02 0.56 -9.52
C GLY A 9 -7.15 0.07 -10.95
N PHE A 10 -7.24 -1.24 -11.16
CA PHE A 10 -7.46 -1.82 -12.48
C PHE A 10 -8.82 -1.43 -13.05
N SER A 11 -9.89 -1.55 -12.26
CA SER A 11 -11.26 -1.19 -12.65
C SER A 11 -11.38 0.28 -13.04
N VAL A 12 -10.82 1.20 -12.24
CA VAL A 12 -10.85 2.64 -12.55
C VAL A 12 -9.99 2.96 -13.77
N SER A 13 -8.81 2.35 -13.89
CA SER A 13 -7.97 2.55 -15.07
C SER A 13 -8.67 2.07 -16.35
N LEU A 14 -9.38 0.94 -16.29
CA LEU A 14 -10.18 0.43 -17.40
C LEU A 14 -11.31 1.38 -17.78
N ALA A 15 -12.04 1.91 -16.79
CA ALA A 15 -13.17 2.79 -17.03
C ALA A 15 -12.77 4.19 -17.55
N THR A 16 -11.60 4.69 -17.11
CA THR A 16 -11.17 6.07 -17.39
C THR A 16 -10.08 6.18 -18.46
N GLY A 17 -9.41 5.08 -18.79
CA GLY A 17 -8.22 5.08 -19.65
C GLY A 17 -6.99 5.74 -19.00
N ASN A 18 -7.02 6.01 -17.68
CA ASN A 18 -5.93 6.69 -16.98
C ASN A 18 -5.40 5.85 -15.79
N ALA A 19 -4.22 5.27 -15.98
CA ALA A 19 -3.58 4.41 -14.98
C ALA A 19 -3.18 5.16 -13.69
N TRP A 20 -2.78 6.44 -13.80
CA TRP A 20 -2.42 7.26 -12.63
C TRP A 20 -3.64 7.60 -11.78
N PHE A 21 -4.78 7.84 -12.43
CA PHE A 21 -6.03 8.01 -11.72
C PHE A 21 -6.49 6.71 -11.07
N GLY A 22 -6.32 5.57 -11.77
CA GLY A 22 -6.49 4.24 -11.18
C GLY A 22 -5.64 4.03 -9.92
N LEU A 23 -4.36 4.39 -9.96
CA LEU A 23 -3.45 4.32 -8.82
C LEU A 23 -3.96 5.13 -7.62
N ALA A 24 -4.39 6.38 -7.85
CA ALA A 24 -4.90 7.25 -6.80
C ALA A 24 -6.19 6.67 -6.17
N MET A 25 -7.10 6.17 -7.00
CA MET A 25 -8.35 5.56 -6.52
C MET A 25 -8.11 4.24 -5.78
N ALA A 26 -7.10 3.46 -6.16
CA ALA A 26 -6.69 2.27 -5.42
C ALA A 26 -6.22 2.61 -4.00
N MET A 27 -5.43 3.66 -3.84
CA MET A 27 -4.97 4.15 -2.54
C MET A 27 -6.17 4.57 -1.68
N LEU A 28 -7.09 5.36 -2.22
CA LEU A 28 -8.27 5.82 -1.50
C LEU A 28 -9.21 4.68 -1.12
N ALA A 29 -9.45 3.72 -2.03
CA ALA A 29 -10.30 2.57 -1.78
C ALA A 29 -9.73 1.68 -0.66
N ALA A 30 -8.43 1.39 -0.70
CA ALA A 30 -7.77 0.62 0.34
C ALA A 30 -7.65 1.37 1.67
N GLY A 31 -7.42 2.69 1.64
CA GLY A 31 -7.45 3.55 2.82
C GLY A 31 -8.85 3.62 3.46
N ALA A 32 -9.90 3.73 2.67
CA ALA A 32 -11.27 3.68 3.18
C ALA A 32 -11.57 2.33 3.85
N LEU A 33 -11.12 1.22 3.25
CA LEU A 33 -11.24 -0.11 3.84
C LEU A 33 -10.44 -0.23 5.15
N SER A 34 -9.30 0.47 5.28
CA SER A 34 -8.53 0.47 6.52
C SER A 34 -9.18 1.24 7.67
N LEU A 35 -10.01 2.24 7.38
CA LEU A 35 -10.78 2.92 8.41
C LEU A 35 -11.80 1.99 9.09
N ALA A 36 -12.33 0.98 8.39
CA ALA A 36 -13.16 -0.06 9.03
C ALA A 36 -12.35 -0.86 10.07
N HIS A 37 -11.10 -1.19 9.76
CA HIS A 37 -10.18 -1.81 10.73
C HIS A 37 -9.84 -0.86 11.88
N GLY A 38 -9.58 0.41 11.59
CA GLY A 38 -9.38 1.44 12.60
C GLY A 38 -10.58 1.60 13.52
N LEU A 39 -11.80 1.55 12.99
CA LEU A 39 -13.03 1.62 13.77
C LEU A 39 -13.11 0.50 14.80
N VAL A 40 -12.89 -0.73 14.34
CA VAL A 40 -12.98 -1.93 15.18
C VAL A 40 -11.85 -1.96 16.22
N THR A 41 -10.63 -1.59 15.85
CA THR A 41 -9.46 -1.74 16.73
C THR A 41 -9.18 -0.52 17.60
N ILE A 42 -9.46 0.70 17.12
CA ILE A 42 -9.19 1.94 17.85
C ILE A 42 -10.40 2.35 18.68
N SER A 43 -11.59 2.36 18.08
CA SER A 43 -12.81 2.82 18.79
C SER A 43 -13.45 1.71 19.62
N PHE A 44 -13.55 0.49 19.10
CA PHE A 44 -14.14 -0.62 19.85
C PHE A 44 -13.11 -1.44 20.64
N GLN A 45 -11.82 -1.10 20.53
CA GLN A 45 -10.73 -1.76 21.25
C GLN A 45 -10.68 -3.28 21.06
N ALA A 46 -11.16 -3.77 19.91
CA ALA A 46 -11.09 -5.18 19.57
C ALA A 46 -9.67 -5.60 19.19
N ASP A 47 -9.41 -6.91 19.25
CA ASP A 47 -8.13 -7.48 18.88
C ASP A 47 -7.75 -7.18 17.41
N GLN A 48 -6.53 -6.70 17.22
CA GLN A 48 -6.03 -6.26 15.91
C GLN A 48 -5.79 -7.43 14.95
N VAL A 49 -5.37 -8.58 15.47
CA VAL A 49 -5.11 -9.78 14.66
C VAL A 49 -6.45 -10.32 14.14
N VAL A 50 -7.45 -10.44 15.01
CA VAL A 50 -8.80 -10.87 14.62
C VAL A 50 -9.38 -9.91 13.58
N SER A 51 -9.36 -8.61 13.85
CA SER A 51 -9.85 -7.60 12.89
C SER A 51 -9.11 -7.65 11.55
N GLY A 52 -7.78 -7.79 11.57
CA GLY A 52 -6.96 -7.87 10.36
C GLY A 52 -7.24 -9.12 9.52
N LEU A 53 -7.41 -10.27 10.17
CA LEU A 53 -7.82 -11.52 9.50
C LEU A 53 -9.22 -11.39 8.89
N SER A 54 -10.19 -10.86 9.64
CA SER A 54 -11.53 -10.59 9.13
C SER A 54 -11.50 -9.65 7.92
N LEU A 55 -10.69 -8.60 7.97
CA LEU A 55 -10.54 -7.66 6.85
C LEU A 55 -9.86 -8.30 5.63
N THR A 56 -9.03 -9.32 5.82
CA THR A 56 -8.44 -10.08 4.73
C THR A 56 -9.51 -10.84 3.97
N PHE A 57 -10.42 -11.53 4.68
CA PHE A 57 -11.56 -12.21 4.05
C PHE A 57 -12.51 -11.22 3.38
N LEU A 58 -12.89 -10.13 4.08
CA LEU A 58 -13.76 -9.10 3.52
C LEU A 58 -13.15 -8.46 2.27
N GLY A 59 -11.90 -8.00 2.36
CA GLY A 59 -11.21 -7.35 1.24
C GLY A 59 -11.02 -8.30 0.05
N THR A 60 -10.80 -9.59 0.30
CA THR A 60 -10.71 -10.60 -0.76
C THR A 60 -12.07 -10.84 -1.40
N GLY A 61 -13.12 -11.04 -0.60
CA GLY A 61 -14.49 -11.24 -1.10
C GLY A 61 -14.97 -10.06 -1.93
N LEU A 62 -14.80 -8.83 -1.43
CA LEU A 62 -15.16 -7.61 -2.16
C LEU A 62 -14.37 -7.48 -3.46
N ALA A 63 -13.05 -7.76 -3.44
CA ALA A 63 -12.23 -7.69 -4.64
C ALA A 63 -12.65 -8.72 -5.70
N LEU A 64 -13.04 -9.93 -5.30
CA LEU A 64 -13.48 -10.97 -6.23
C LEU A 64 -14.87 -10.68 -6.82
N VAL A 65 -15.81 -10.20 -5.99
CA VAL A 65 -17.16 -9.88 -6.44
C VAL A 65 -17.15 -8.67 -7.38
N LEU A 66 -16.48 -7.58 -6.98
CA LEU A 66 -16.42 -6.36 -7.79
C LEU A 66 -15.46 -6.50 -8.98
N GLY A 67 -14.47 -7.40 -8.88
CA GLY A 67 -13.55 -7.73 -9.97
C GLY A 67 -14.11 -8.74 -10.97
N ASN A 68 -15.36 -9.17 -10.83
CA ASN A 68 -15.98 -10.09 -11.78
C ASN A 68 -16.04 -9.45 -13.19
N GLY A 69 -15.61 -10.18 -14.21
CA GLY A 69 -15.57 -9.70 -15.58
C GLY A 69 -14.41 -8.76 -15.93
N LEU A 70 -13.50 -8.47 -14.99
CA LEU A 70 -12.27 -7.71 -15.27
C LEU A 70 -11.16 -8.58 -15.89
N THR A 71 -11.20 -9.90 -15.69
CA THR A 71 -10.19 -10.81 -16.23
C THR A 71 -10.20 -10.80 -17.75
N GLY A 72 -9.03 -10.61 -18.36
CA GLY A 72 -8.87 -10.54 -19.82
C GLY A 72 -9.20 -9.19 -20.44
N GLN A 73 -9.62 -8.20 -19.64
CA GLN A 73 -9.79 -6.83 -20.10
C GLN A 73 -8.44 -6.12 -20.22
N ASN A 74 -8.36 -5.11 -21.09
CA ASN A 74 -7.17 -4.30 -21.29
C ASN A 74 -7.36 -2.90 -20.69
N ALA A 75 -6.93 -2.72 -19.45
CA ALA A 75 -6.89 -1.40 -18.81
C ALA A 75 -5.70 -0.58 -19.29
N ALA A 76 -5.74 0.75 -19.13
CA ALA A 76 -4.55 1.57 -19.29
C ALA A 76 -3.48 1.18 -18.25
N LEU A 77 -2.23 1.12 -18.68
CA LEU A 77 -1.10 0.68 -17.86
C LEU A 77 -0.16 1.85 -17.57
N ILE A 78 0.62 1.72 -16.51
CA ILE A 78 1.71 2.65 -16.24
C ILE A 78 2.87 2.27 -17.15
N PRO A 79 3.30 3.17 -18.06
CA PRO A 79 4.37 2.86 -18.99
C PRO A 79 5.71 2.73 -18.28
N ASN A 80 6.56 1.88 -18.83
CA ASN A 80 7.96 1.78 -18.45
C ASN A 80 8.79 2.81 -19.23
N TYR A 81 9.89 3.24 -18.63
CA TYR A 81 10.82 4.18 -19.24
C TYR A 81 12.26 3.67 -19.14
N ASP A 82 13.05 4.02 -20.16
CA ASP A 82 14.50 3.84 -20.17
C ASP A 82 15.19 5.15 -19.75
N ILE A 83 16.18 5.06 -18.86
CA ILE A 83 17.01 6.22 -18.53
C ILE A 83 18.17 6.30 -19.54
N ALA A 84 18.06 7.25 -20.47
CA ALA A 84 19.06 7.47 -21.51
C ALA A 84 20.47 7.64 -20.92
N GLY A 85 21.45 6.94 -21.48
CA GLY A 85 22.86 6.94 -21.05
C GLY A 85 23.19 5.96 -19.91
N LEU A 86 22.31 5.81 -18.92
CA LEU A 86 22.53 4.86 -17.81
C LEU A 86 22.06 3.43 -18.16
N ALA A 87 21.06 3.30 -19.03
CA ALA A 87 20.56 2.00 -19.51
C ALA A 87 21.61 1.20 -20.32
N SER A 88 22.59 1.87 -20.91
CA SER A 88 23.64 1.26 -21.74
C SER A 88 24.84 0.71 -20.94
N ILE A 89 24.90 0.92 -19.63
CA ILE A 89 25.99 0.39 -18.79
C ILE A 89 25.84 -1.14 -18.72
N PRO A 90 26.87 -1.93 -19.10
CA PRO A 90 26.80 -3.39 -18.98
C PRO A 90 26.50 -3.82 -17.54
N PHE A 91 25.65 -4.83 -17.36
CA PHE A 91 25.20 -5.35 -16.07
C PHE A 91 24.32 -4.40 -15.22
N VAL A 92 24.76 -3.17 -14.96
CA VAL A 92 24.03 -2.21 -14.10
C VAL A 92 22.83 -1.57 -14.82
N GLY A 93 23.01 -1.21 -16.09
CA GLY A 93 21.97 -0.61 -16.93
C GLY A 93 20.72 -1.47 -17.05
N PRO A 94 20.84 -2.74 -17.47
CA PRO A 94 19.70 -3.65 -17.54
C PRO A 94 18.99 -3.91 -16.21
N VAL A 95 19.72 -3.89 -15.09
CA VAL A 95 19.17 -4.21 -13.78
C VAL A 95 18.37 -3.05 -13.18
N PHE A 96 18.80 -1.80 -13.37
CA PHE A 96 18.22 -0.65 -12.67
C PHE A 96 17.61 0.42 -13.58
N PHE A 97 17.98 0.46 -14.86
CA PHE A 97 17.77 1.65 -15.71
C PHE A 97 17.09 1.36 -17.05
N LYS A 98 16.77 0.09 -17.32
CA LYS A 98 16.14 -0.37 -18.56
C LYS A 98 14.77 -0.97 -18.28
N ASP A 99 13.76 -0.51 -19.00
CA ASP A 99 12.37 -0.99 -18.96
C ASP A 99 11.76 -1.01 -17.55
N HIS A 100 11.98 0.07 -16.81
CA HIS A 100 11.50 0.20 -15.44
C HIS A 100 10.32 1.16 -15.32
N SER A 101 9.32 0.75 -14.54
CA SER A 101 8.20 1.60 -14.17
C SER A 101 8.64 2.70 -13.20
N PRO A 102 8.08 3.92 -13.31
CA PRO A 102 8.30 4.98 -12.32
C PRO A 102 8.03 4.54 -10.88
N LEU A 103 7.10 3.59 -10.68
CA LEU A 103 6.74 3.09 -9.37
C LEU A 103 7.87 2.30 -8.68
N VAL A 104 8.78 1.70 -9.45
CA VAL A 104 9.95 1.02 -8.88
C VAL A 104 10.90 2.04 -8.24
N TYR A 105 11.15 3.15 -8.93
CA TYR A 105 11.97 4.24 -8.40
C TYR A 105 11.32 4.91 -7.18
N VAL A 106 9.99 5.07 -7.22
CA VAL A 106 9.22 5.52 -6.04
C VAL A 106 9.44 4.55 -4.88
N GLY A 107 9.40 3.23 -5.12
CA GLY A 107 9.68 2.20 -4.11
C GLY A 107 11.08 2.34 -3.49
N TYR A 108 12.12 2.53 -4.31
CA TYR A 108 13.49 2.73 -3.81
C TYR A 108 13.63 3.99 -2.95
N LEU A 109 12.95 5.08 -3.31
CA LEU A 109 12.95 6.30 -2.52
C LEU A 109 12.09 6.18 -1.26
N PHE A 110 11.03 5.36 -1.29
CA PHE A 110 10.10 5.23 -0.18
C PHE A 110 10.77 4.72 1.09
N ALA A 111 11.71 3.79 0.98
CA ALA A 111 12.40 3.20 2.12
C ALA A 111 13.20 4.25 2.95
N PRO A 112 14.17 4.99 2.38
CA PRO A 112 14.87 6.05 3.12
C PRO A 112 13.97 7.22 3.53
N LEU A 113 12.95 7.55 2.73
CA LEU A 113 12.00 8.61 3.08
C LEU A 113 11.16 8.24 4.31
N THR A 114 10.67 7.00 4.37
CA THR A 114 9.85 6.52 5.50
C THR A 114 10.71 6.41 6.76
N TRP A 115 11.94 5.90 6.66
CA TRP A 115 12.88 5.91 7.77
C TRP A 115 13.15 7.33 8.28
N TYR A 116 13.48 8.27 7.39
CA TYR A 116 13.74 9.65 7.78
C TYR A 116 12.50 10.27 8.44
N TYR A 117 11.31 10.04 7.88
CA TYR A 117 10.06 10.53 8.45
C TYR A 117 9.83 9.98 9.86
N ILE A 118 9.93 8.65 10.05
CA ILE A 118 9.63 7.98 11.32
C ILE A 118 10.68 8.31 12.39
N GLU A 119 11.96 8.35 12.02
CA GLU A 119 13.07 8.46 12.99
C GLU A 119 13.55 9.91 13.22
N LYS A 120 13.40 10.79 12.22
CA LYS A 120 14.06 12.13 12.24
C LYS A 120 13.10 13.30 12.29
N THR A 121 11.78 13.08 12.23
CA THR A 121 10.80 14.17 12.23
C THR A 121 9.88 14.18 13.45
N ARG A 122 9.33 15.36 13.81
CA ARG A 122 8.36 15.50 14.91
C ARG A 122 7.10 14.64 14.71
N PRO A 123 6.45 14.62 13.54
CA PRO A 123 5.32 13.71 13.29
C PRO A 123 5.70 12.22 13.47
N GLY A 124 6.90 11.82 13.04
CA GLY A 124 7.41 10.46 13.27
C GLY A 124 7.57 10.11 14.75
N MET A 125 8.07 11.05 15.56
CA MET A 125 8.12 10.88 17.02
C MET A 125 6.71 10.72 17.62
N HIS A 126 5.73 11.49 17.16
CA HIS A 126 4.34 11.35 17.62
C HIS A 126 3.71 10.00 17.23
N LEU A 127 3.97 9.54 15.99
CA LEU A 127 3.55 8.20 15.53
C LEU A 127 4.06 7.12 16.49
N ARG A 128 5.36 7.11 16.76
CA ARG A 128 5.99 6.14 17.65
C ARG A 128 5.46 6.23 19.09
N ALA A 129 5.35 7.45 19.63
CA ALA A 129 4.85 7.68 20.98
C ALA A 129 3.42 7.18 21.17
N VAL A 130 2.55 7.38 20.18
CA VAL A 130 1.15 6.90 20.20
C VAL A 130 1.04 5.37 20.12
N GLY A 131 2.03 4.71 19.52
CA GLY A 131 2.16 3.25 19.50
C GLY A 131 2.69 2.67 20.81
N GLU A 132 3.77 3.25 21.34
CA GLU A 132 4.50 2.71 22.50
C GLU A 132 3.88 3.11 23.85
N LYS A 133 3.57 4.41 24.03
CA LYS A 133 3.08 4.98 25.30
C LYS A 133 1.97 6.01 25.03
N PRO A 134 0.77 5.57 24.60
CA PRO A 134 -0.33 6.47 24.23
C PRO A 134 -0.74 7.42 25.36
N VAL A 135 -0.71 6.96 26.63
CA VAL A 135 -1.06 7.80 27.79
C VAL A 135 -0.10 8.99 27.92
N ALA A 136 1.20 8.78 27.69
CA ALA A 136 2.19 9.86 27.76
C ALA A 136 2.06 10.84 26.58
N ALA A 137 1.65 10.35 25.40
CA ALA A 137 1.38 11.21 24.25
C ALA A 137 0.15 12.11 24.52
N ASP A 138 -0.91 11.56 25.11
CA ASP A 138 -2.15 12.29 25.42
C ASP A 138 -1.92 13.39 26.46
N THR A 139 -1.11 13.13 27.51
CA THR A 139 -0.76 14.15 28.52
C THR A 139 0.03 15.33 27.94
N MET A 140 0.69 15.14 26.80
CA MET A 140 1.41 16.19 26.07
C MET A 140 0.53 16.91 25.03
N GLY A 141 -0.79 16.65 25.02
CA GLY A 141 -1.76 17.29 24.13
C GLY A 141 -1.85 16.68 22.73
N VAL A 142 -1.23 15.53 22.49
CA VAL A 142 -1.32 14.82 21.20
C VAL A 142 -2.60 14.01 21.16
N ASN A 143 -3.49 14.31 20.20
CA ASN A 143 -4.71 13.52 20.03
C ASN A 143 -4.39 12.12 19.47
N VAL A 144 -4.29 11.15 20.38
CA VAL A 144 -3.93 9.76 20.12
C VAL A 144 -4.88 9.11 19.10
N TYR A 145 -6.19 9.28 19.29
CA TYR A 145 -7.20 8.68 18.42
C TYR A 145 -7.07 9.17 16.98
N ARG A 146 -7.04 10.50 16.79
CA ARG A 146 -6.91 11.10 15.46
C ARG A 146 -5.65 10.62 14.76
N LEU A 147 -4.54 10.53 15.49
CA LEU A 147 -3.26 10.13 14.91
C LEU A 147 -3.25 8.65 14.53
N ARG A 148 -3.83 7.75 15.35
CA ARG A 148 -3.98 6.34 15.02
C ARG A 148 -4.83 6.13 13.77
N TYR A 149 -5.99 6.79 13.68
CA TYR A 149 -6.84 6.72 12.50
C TYR A 149 -6.13 7.23 11.25
N PHE A 150 -5.41 8.35 11.36
CA PHE A 150 -4.64 8.90 10.27
C PHE A 150 -3.59 7.92 9.74
N TYR A 151 -2.76 7.33 10.61
CA TYR A 151 -1.74 6.39 10.15
C TYR A 151 -2.29 5.03 9.71
N VAL A 152 -3.43 4.58 10.23
CA VAL A 152 -4.16 3.42 9.69
C VAL A 152 -4.66 3.72 8.26
N PHE A 153 -5.17 4.92 8.01
CA PHE A 153 -5.57 5.34 6.66
C PHE A 153 -4.37 5.37 5.71
N ILE A 154 -3.26 6.00 6.11
CA ILE A 154 -2.03 6.05 5.30
C ILE A 154 -1.49 4.64 5.01
N GLY A 155 -1.43 3.76 6.01
CA GLY A 155 -1.02 2.36 5.80
C GLY A 155 -1.93 1.62 4.82
N GLY A 156 -3.24 1.85 4.90
CA GLY A 156 -4.21 1.34 3.93
C GLY A 156 -3.97 1.86 2.51
N CYS A 157 -3.70 3.16 2.37
CA CYS A 157 -3.34 3.76 1.09
C CYS A 157 -2.06 3.14 0.50
N LEU A 158 -1.02 2.94 1.31
CA LEU A 158 0.23 2.30 0.86
C LEU A 158 0.02 0.83 0.46
N ALA A 159 -0.82 0.09 1.18
CA ALA A 159 -1.21 -1.26 0.77
C ALA A 159 -1.97 -1.25 -0.57
N GLY A 160 -2.84 -0.26 -0.78
CA GLY A 160 -3.54 -0.05 -2.05
C GLY A 160 -2.62 0.31 -3.21
N LEU A 161 -1.65 1.20 -2.96
CA LEU A 161 -0.58 1.57 -3.90
C LEU A 161 0.18 0.32 -4.35
N ALA A 162 0.62 -0.51 -3.41
CA ALA A 162 1.32 -1.75 -3.71
C ALA A 162 0.47 -2.70 -4.56
N GLY A 163 -0.83 -2.84 -4.24
CA GLY A 163 -1.76 -3.66 -5.03
C GLY A 163 -1.93 -3.17 -6.46
N ALA A 164 -2.17 -1.88 -6.65
CA ALA A 164 -2.31 -1.28 -7.98
C ALA A 164 -1.01 -1.29 -8.78
N THR A 165 0.15 -1.19 -8.12
CA THR A 165 1.45 -1.37 -8.77
C THR A 165 1.56 -2.75 -9.42
N ILE A 166 1.02 -3.79 -8.77
CA ILE A 166 1.01 -5.14 -9.34
C ILE A 166 0.10 -5.20 -10.58
N SER A 167 -1.15 -4.76 -10.47
CA SER A 167 -2.13 -4.92 -11.57
C SER A 167 -1.98 -3.93 -12.73
N LEU A 168 -1.35 -2.77 -12.51
CA LEU A 168 -1.18 -1.72 -13.54
C LEU A 168 0.23 -1.62 -14.11
N SER A 169 1.21 -2.35 -13.56
CA SER A 169 2.61 -2.20 -13.95
C SER A 169 3.42 -3.50 -13.90
N VAL A 170 3.58 -4.14 -12.73
CA VAL A 170 4.52 -5.27 -12.56
C VAL A 170 4.01 -6.56 -13.20
N SER A 171 2.73 -6.87 -13.02
CA SER A 171 2.05 -8.01 -13.62
C SER A 171 0.73 -7.53 -14.20
N PRO A 172 0.76 -6.78 -15.32
CA PRO A 172 -0.40 -6.09 -15.86
C PRO A 172 -1.60 -7.01 -16.06
N GLY A 173 -2.72 -6.68 -15.41
CA GLY A 173 -3.95 -7.46 -15.49
C GLY A 173 -4.63 -7.69 -14.16
N TRP A 174 -5.86 -8.20 -14.25
CA TRP A 174 -6.60 -8.73 -13.12
C TRP A 174 -6.72 -10.26 -13.25
N TYR A 175 -6.20 -10.97 -12.26
CA TYR A 175 -6.17 -12.43 -12.20
C TYR A 175 -6.87 -12.93 -10.94
N SER A 176 -7.98 -12.29 -10.55
CA SER A 176 -8.73 -12.65 -9.34
C SER A 176 -7.82 -12.69 -8.10
N ALA A 177 -7.94 -13.71 -7.25
CA ALA A 177 -7.15 -13.84 -6.02
C ALA A 177 -5.63 -13.94 -6.28
N GLN A 178 -5.25 -14.47 -7.46
CA GLN A 178 -3.87 -14.66 -7.87
C GLN A 178 -3.17 -13.33 -8.22
N THR A 179 -3.91 -12.23 -8.41
CA THR A 179 -3.34 -10.92 -8.74
C THR A 179 -2.25 -10.49 -7.76
N THR A 180 -2.47 -10.67 -6.45
CA THR A 180 -1.44 -10.34 -5.44
C THR A 180 -0.62 -11.54 -4.99
N SER A 181 -1.06 -12.76 -5.31
CA SER A 181 -0.37 -14.02 -4.98
C SER A 181 0.18 -14.11 -3.55
N GLY A 182 -0.55 -13.54 -2.57
CA GLY A 182 -0.15 -13.57 -1.16
C GLY A 182 1.00 -12.62 -0.77
N GLN A 183 1.48 -11.75 -1.65
CA GLN A 183 2.57 -10.81 -1.34
C GLN A 183 2.28 -9.90 -0.14
N GLY A 184 1.02 -9.63 0.16
CA GLY A 184 0.63 -8.91 1.39
C GLY A 184 1.05 -9.60 2.69
N TRP A 185 1.17 -10.94 2.71
CA TRP A 185 1.64 -11.69 3.88
C TRP A 185 3.14 -11.54 4.11
N ILE A 186 3.91 -11.31 3.04
CA ILE A 186 5.36 -11.05 3.13
C ILE A 186 5.60 -9.79 3.97
N ALA A 187 4.79 -8.75 3.77
CA ALA A 187 4.89 -7.50 4.53
C ALA A 187 4.72 -7.71 6.05
N ILE A 188 3.79 -8.58 6.46
CA ILE A 188 3.58 -8.91 7.89
C ILE A 188 4.83 -9.60 8.45
N GLY A 189 5.37 -10.59 7.73
CA GLY A 189 6.61 -11.27 8.14
C GLY A 189 7.78 -10.29 8.29
N LEU A 190 7.97 -9.40 7.31
CA LEU A 190 9.04 -8.40 7.34
C LEU A 190 8.95 -7.47 8.56
N VAL A 191 7.77 -6.94 8.89
CA VAL A 191 7.61 -6.04 10.05
C VAL A 191 7.95 -6.74 11.37
N ILE A 192 7.56 -8.01 11.51
CA ILE A 192 7.88 -8.82 12.70
C ILE A 192 9.40 -9.05 12.80
N PHE A 193 10.02 -9.50 11.71
CA PHE A 193 11.47 -9.80 11.72
C PHE A 193 12.34 -8.54 11.82
N ALA A 194 11.88 -7.42 11.25
CA ALA A 194 12.55 -6.13 11.37
C ALA A 194 12.33 -5.45 12.72
N GLN A 195 11.52 -6.03 13.62
CA GLN A 195 11.20 -5.46 14.92
C GLN A 195 10.71 -4.00 14.84
N TRP A 196 9.80 -3.72 13.90
CA TRP A 196 9.24 -2.37 13.68
C TRP A 196 10.28 -1.31 13.30
N ASN A 197 11.52 -1.70 12.96
CA ASN A 197 12.52 -0.80 12.40
C ASN A 197 12.23 -0.60 10.89
N PRO A 198 12.08 0.65 10.41
CA PRO A 198 11.79 0.93 9.00
C PRO A 198 12.92 0.61 8.02
N LEU A 199 14.16 0.38 8.46
CA LEU A 199 15.31 -0.04 7.63
C LEU A 199 16.21 -1.07 8.31
#